data_AF-A0A101M4U4-F1
#
_entry.id   AF-A0A101M4U4-F1
#
_cell.length_a   1.000
_cell.length_b   1.000
_cell.length_c   1.000
_cell.angle_alpha   90.00
_cell.angle_beta   90.00
_cell.angle_gamma   90.00
#
_symmetry.space_group_name_H-M   'P 1'
#
loop_
_entity.id
_entity.type
_entity.pdbx_description
1 polymer ?
#
loop_
_entity_poly.entity_id
_entity_poly.type
_entity_poly.pdbx_seq_one_letter_code
_entity_poly.pdbx_strand_id
1 'polypeptide(L)'
;MYFHGARFSNYEAWLSDPTHIGPSAQVVWPIVGQEILNGDVGGGFRGIQITSGFFQIWRASGITSELQLYCTAIGALVFAVPQLVHWSLQL
;
A
#
# COMPACT_ATOMS: atom_id res chain seq x y z
N MET A 1 -3.27 0.35 -5.84
CA MET A 1 -2.93 -0.21 -4.52
C MET A 1 -1.45 -0.08 -4.19
N TYR A 2 -0.53 -0.28 -5.14
CA TYR A 2 0.91 -0.09 -4.93
C TYR A 2 1.32 1.26 -4.30
N PHE A 3 0.71 2.37 -4.70
CA PHE A 3 1.05 3.70 -4.17
C PHE A 3 0.81 3.83 -2.66
N HIS A 4 -0.31 3.30 -2.15
CA HIS A 4 -0.59 3.29 -0.72
C HIS A 4 0.43 2.45 0.04
N GLY A 5 0.81 1.29 -0.51
CA GLY A 5 1.93 0.47 -0.02
C GLY A 5 3.25 1.23 0.03
N ALA A 6 3.52 2.08 -0.96
CA ALA A 6 4.79 2.80 -1.07
C ALA A 6 4.92 4.05 -0.18
N ARG A 7 3.80 4.60 0.33
CA ARG A 7 3.80 5.93 0.98
C ARG A 7 3.13 5.99 2.34
N PHE A 8 2.18 5.10 2.59
CA PHE A 8 1.32 5.14 3.79
C PHE A 8 1.21 3.77 4.45
N SER A 9 2.28 2.97 4.36
CA SER A 9 2.30 1.60 4.84
C SER A 9 3.50 1.33 5.73
N ASN A 10 3.48 0.17 6.39
CA ASN A 10 4.60 -0.37 7.14
C ASN A 10 5.25 -1.56 6.43
N TYR A 11 5.27 -1.58 5.09
CA TYR A 11 5.66 -2.77 4.31
C TYR A 11 7.07 -3.27 4.61
N GLU A 12 8.07 -2.39 4.66
CA GLU A 12 9.45 -2.80 4.98
C GLU A 12 9.60 -3.29 6.43
N ALA A 13 8.91 -2.65 7.37
CA ALA A 13 8.87 -3.12 8.76
C ALA A 13 8.22 -4.51 8.85
N TRP A 14 7.06 -4.70 8.20
CA TRP A 14 6.40 -6.00 8.12
C TRP A 14 7.27 -7.07 7.44
N LEU A 15 8.04 -6.73 6.42
CA LEU A 15 8.96 -7.69 5.79
C LEU A 15 10.03 -8.21 6.75
N SER A 16 10.44 -7.40 7.72
CA SER A 16 11.45 -7.79 8.72
C SER A 16 10.89 -8.70 9.83
N ASP A 17 9.61 -8.55 10.20
CA ASP A 17 8.92 -9.45 11.14
C ASP A 17 7.44 -9.67 10.75
N PRO A 18 7.18 -10.53 9.74
CA PRO A 18 5.83 -10.72 9.19
C PRO A 18 4.90 -11.52 10.11
N THR A 19 5.42 -12.07 11.20
CA THR A 19 4.67 -12.87 12.18
C THR A 19 4.09 -12.03 13.32
N HIS A 20 4.75 -10.93 13.69
CA HIS A 20 4.30 -10.09 14.80
C HIS A 20 3.83 -8.70 14.36
N ILE A 21 4.29 -8.21 13.20
CA ILE A 21 3.83 -6.92 12.66
C ILE A 21 2.59 -7.15 11.80
N GLY A 22 1.53 -6.37 12.06
CA GLY A 22 0.30 -6.39 11.27
C GLY A 22 0.46 -5.58 9.98
N PRO A 23 -0.05 -6.06 8.82
CA PRO A 23 0.00 -5.29 7.59
C PRO A 23 -0.94 -4.08 7.66
N SER A 24 -0.42 -2.88 7.38
CA SER A 24 -1.20 -1.63 7.36
C SER A 24 -0.78 -0.77 6.18
N ALA A 25 -1.74 -0.19 5.45
CA ALA A 25 -1.48 0.67 4.27
C ALA A 25 -2.46 1.85 4.14
N GLN A 26 -3.13 2.21 5.24
CA GLN A 26 -4.05 3.34 5.29
C GLN A 26 -3.87 4.08 6.61
N VAL A 27 -3.71 5.39 6.52
CA VAL A 27 -3.54 6.29 7.66
C VAL A 27 -4.63 7.34 7.63
N VAL A 28 -5.28 7.53 8.77
CA VAL A 28 -6.36 8.48 8.96
C VAL A 28 -5.79 9.81 9.46
N TRP A 29 -6.29 10.92 8.92
CA TRP A 29 -5.88 12.25 9.35
C TRP A 29 -6.53 12.65 10.69
N PRO A 30 -5.80 13.37 11.57
CA PRO A 30 -6.32 13.81 12.86
C PRO A 30 -7.10 15.12 12.72
N ILE A 31 -8.40 15.04 12.42
CA ILE A 31 -9.24 16.23 12.22
C ILE A 31 -10.23 16.43 13.38
N VAL A 32 -11.02 15.40 13.69
CA VAL A 32 -12.10 15.43 14.70
C VAL A 32 -12.00 14.28 15.72
N GLY A 33 -10.83 13.69 15.90
CA GLY A 33 -10.62 12.54 16.79
C GLY A 33 -10.66 11.17 16.07
N GLN A 34 -10.86 11.14 14.74
CA GLN A 34 -10.89 9.89 13.99
C GLN A 34 -9.52 9.20 13.88
N GLU A 35 -8.43 9.85 14.31
CA GLU A 35 -7.10 9.24 14.41
C GLU A 35 -7.04 8.10 15.44
N ILE A 36 -8.06 7.94 16.28
CA ILE A 36 -8.25 6.73 17.09
C ILE A 36 -8.29 5.45 16.23
N LEU A 37 -8.69 5.57 14.96
CA LEU A 37 -8.67 4.47 13.98
C LEU A 37 -7.24 4.07 13.57
N ASN A 38 -6.22 4.89 13.81
CA ASN A 38 -4.82 4.53 13.60
C ASN A 38 -4.31 3.68 14.78
N GLY A 39 -4.65 2.40 14.76
CA GLY A 39 -4.19 1.41 15.73
C GLY A 39 -2.68 1.19 15.64
N ASP A 40 -2.06 0.80 16.76
CA ASP A 40 -0.69 0.28 16.74
C ASP A 40 -0.69 -1.11 16.10
N VAL A 41 0.03 -1.24 14.99
CA VAL A 41 0.16 -2.49 14.22
C VAL A 41 1.57 -3.08 14.31
N GLY A 42 2.44 -2.51 15.16
CA GLY A 42 3.83 -2.90 15.28
C GLY A 42 4.76 -2.18 14.28
N GLY A 43 6.08 -2.34 14.49
CA GLY A 43 7.10 -1.69 13.66
C GLY A 43 7.16 -0.17 13.79
N GLY A 44 6.65 0.39 14.89
CA GLY A 44 6.60 1.85 15.11
C GLY A 44 5.58 2.58 14.23
N PHE A 45 4.69 1.85 13.56
CA PHE A 45 3.69 2.40 12.65
C PHE A 45 2.28 2.34 13.25
N ARG A 46 1.50 3.40 13.05
CA ARG A 46 0.08 3.46 13.44
C ARG A 46 -0.81 3.73 12.24
N GLY A 47 -1.80 2.88 12.02
CA GLY A 47 -2.71 2.97 10.89
C GLY A 47 -3.82 1.93 10.95
N ILE A 48 -4.58 1.82 9.87
CA ILE A 48 -5.63 0.81 9.72
C ILE A 48 -4.99 -0.49 9.23
N GLN A 49 -5.13 -1.54 10.02
CA GLN A 49 -4.75 -2.89 9.60
C GLN A 49 -5.59 -3.34 8.40
N ILE A 50 -4.93 -3.75 7.32
CA ILE A 50 -5.58 -4.20 6.09
C ILE A 50 -5.70 -5.73 6.06
N THR A 51 -6.76 -6.25 5.46
CA THR A 51 -7.02 -7.70 5.31
C THR A 51 -7.06 -8.16 3.86
N SER A 52 -6.64 -7.31 2.91
CA SER A 52 -6.66 -7.57 1.47
C SER A 52 -5.57 -8.54 0.98
N GLY A 53 -4.56 -8.86 1.80
CA GLY A 53 -3.48 -9.79 1.45
C GLY A 53 -2.38 -9.21 0.54
N PHE A 54 -2.36 -7.90 0.31
CA PHE A 54 -1.38 -7.29 -0.61
C PHE A 54 0.07 -7.48 -0.19
N PHE A 55 0.38 -7.45 1.11
CA PHE A 55 1.75 -7.58 1.60
C PHE A 55 2.33 -8.96 1.26
N GLN A 56 1.53 -10.01 1.38
CA GLN A 56 1.89 -11.36 1.01
C GLN A 56 2.11 -11.48 -0.51
N ILE A 57 1.26 -10.85 -1.32
CA ILE A 57 1.42 -10.82 -2.79
C ILE A 57 2.71 -10.11 -3.18
N TRP A 58 2.99 -8.93 -2.60
CA TRP A 58 4.22 -8.18 -2.90
C TRP A 58 5.47 -8.94 -2.50
N ARG A 59 5.45 -9.58 -1.32
CA ARG A 59 6.54 -10.45 -0.86
C ARG A 59 6.73 -11.64 -1.80
N ALA A 60 5.65 -12.28 -2.24
CA ALA A 60 5.72 -13.39 -3.19
C ALA A 60 6.27 -12.97 -4.55
N SER A 61 6.04 -11.71 -4.97
CA SER A 61 6.64 -11.12 -6.18
C SER A 61 8.08 -10.63 -5.99
N GLY A 62 8.69 -10.84 -4.82
CA GLY A 62 10.07 -10.45 -4.53
C GLY A 62 10.27 -8.95 -4.31
N ILE A 63 9.21 -8.20 -4.01
CA ILE A 63 9.31 -6.78 -3.72
C ILE A 63 9.86 -6.61 -2.30
N THR A 64 10.97 -5.90 -2.14
CA THR A 64 11.66 -5.76 -0.84
C THR A 64 11.75 -4.32 -0.34
N SER A 65 11.35 -3.33 -1.16
CA SER A 65 11.38 -1.93 -0.76
C SER A 65 10.19 -1.13 -1.26
N GLU A 66 9.89 -0.04 -0.56
CA GLU A 66 8.84 0.91 -0.92
C GLU A 66 9.12 1.61 -2.24
N LEU A 67 10.40 1.80 -2.59
CA LEU A 67 10.80 2.35 -3.89
C LEU A 67 10.30 1.50 -5.05
N GLN A 68 10.39 0.17 -4.94
CA GLN A 68 9.87 -0.74 -5.96
C GLN A 68 8.34 -0.62 -6.08
N LEU A 69 7.61 -0.56 -4.96
CA LEU A 69 6.17 -0.32 -4.95
C LEU A 69 5.81 1.01 -5.62
N TYR A 70 6.59 2.06 -5.37
CA TYR A 70 6.39 3.37 -5.99
C TYR A 70 6.58 3.29 -7.51
N CYS A 71 7.67 2.68 -7.97
CA CYS A 71 7.93 2.46 -9.39
C CYS A 71 6.82 1.64 -10.06
N THR A 72 6.34 0.56 -9.42
CA THR A 72 5.20 -0.22 -9.91
C THR A 72 3.92 0.61 -9.98
N ALA A 73 3.67 1.49 -9.01
CA ALA A 73 2.51 2.38 -9.03
C ALA A 73 2.54 3.35 -10.22
N ILE A 74 3.70 3.95 -10.51
CA ILE A 74 3.88 4.83 -11.67
C ILE A 74 3.73 4.04 -12.97
N GLY A 75 4.36 2.87 -13.07
CA GLY A 75 4.21 1.98 -14.24
C GLY A 75 2.74 1.64 -14.49
N ALA A 76 2.00 1.25 -13.44
CA ALA A 76 0.57 0.97 -13.53
C ALA A 76 -0.25 2.18 -13.98
N LEU A 77 0.08 3.39 -13.51
CA LEU A 77 -0.59 4.62 -13.94
C LEU A 77 -0.32 4.92 -15.42
N VAL A 78 0.91 4.73 -15.90
CA VAL A 78 1.26 4.88 -17.31
C VAL A 78 0.50 3.89 -18.18
N PHE A 79 0.31 2.63 -17.73
CA PHE A 79 -0.50 1.64 -18.46
C PHE A 79 -2.01 1.94 -18.43
N ALA A 80 -2.50 2.65 -17.40
CA ALA A 80 -3.92 3.01 -17.32
C ALA A 80 -4.33 4.04 -18.40
N VAL A 81 -3.44 4.95 -18.78
CA VAL A 81 -3.74 6.04 -19.74
C VAL A 81 -4.06 5.50 -21.14
N PRO A 82 -3.23 4.64 -21.78
CA PRO A 82 -3.57 4.03 -23.07
C PRO A 82 -4.88 3.24 -23.02
N GLN A 83 -5.18 2.59 -21.90
CA GLN A 83 -6.40 1.79 -21.75
C GLN A 83 -7.63 2.69 -21.76
N LEU A 84 -7.56 3.84 -21.10
CA LEU A 84 -8.61 4.85 -21.17
C LEU A 84 -8.81 5.37 -22.59
N VAL A 85 -7.72 5.67 -23.31
CA VAL A 85 -7.78 6.13 -24.70
C VAL A 85 -8.37 5.05 -25.61
N HIS A 86 -7.94 3.80 -25.46
CA HIS A 86 -8.47 2.67 -26.23
C HIS A 86 -9.98 2.53 -26.08
N TRP A 87 -10.50 2.58 -24.85
CA TRP A 87 -11.95 2.52 -24.60
C TRP A 87 -12.70 3.71 -25.22
N SER A 88 -12.11 4.91 -25.23
CA SER A 88 -12.75 6.10 -25.82
C SER A 88 -12.88 6.06 -27.34
N LEU A 89 -12.07 5.26 -28.03
CA LEU A 89 -12.11 5.10 -29.49
C LEU A 89 -13.15 4.05 -29.96
N GLN A 90 -13.77 3.34 -29.02
CA GLN A 90 -14.79 2.32 -29.29
C GLN A 90 -16.23 2.82 -29.10
N LEU A 91 -16.40 4.10 -28.74
CA LEU A 91 -17.67 4.82 -28.61
C LEU A 91 -17.86 5.75 -29.81
#